data_AF-A0A0J7XU72-F1
#
_entry.id   AF-A0A0J7XU72-F1
#
_cell.length_a   1.000
_cell.length_b   1.000
_cell.length_c   1.000
_cell.angle_alpha   90.00
_cell.angle_beta   90.00
_cell.angle_gamma   90.00
#
_symmetry.space_group_name_H-M   'P 1'
#
loop_
_entity.id
_entity.type
_entity.pdbx_description
1 polymer ?
#
loop_
_entity_poly.entity_id
_entity_poly.type
_entity_poly.pdbx_seq_one_letter_code
_entity_poly.pdbx_strand_id
1 'polypeptide(L)'
;MPVYELVEGKLTAANQTFFQAEGLKERQDIQRMLREQIGILGDDLMVLAEEYGGWVDSYRRIDLLCLDADANLVVVELKRDDAAHMELQALRYAAMVARMTFAEAVDAHADFRRRNGMDDDGAEAALLDFLRWTEPQEEAFAQSVRVILASADFGKELTTAVLWLRDQGIDITCIRLGPCKLSDGRLLLDVQQIIPLPEAATFQTQIGLKRRAERKDQGERHSLRQLFWTGLLALPAATRYAGKAVPTGGWIASKTEFEGVELNLVIRKTDCQAELYIDCGRGAEDRNIALFEHLQKNRDQINIGFGGKLLWQPLEGRRACRIATLCDGGWKSPEQQWGKAQQDMLDSAHRLLAAAHPYLQTWNG
;
A
#
# COMPACT_ATOMS: atom_id res chain seq x y z
N MET A 1 20.00 -9.28 6.75
CA MET A 1 21.24 -8.84 7.45
C MET A 1 21.27 -9.49 8.82
N PRO A 2 22.39 -9.58 9.57
CA PRO A 2 22.32 -10.03 10.96
C PRO A 2 21.48 -9.04 11.79
N VAL A 3 20.54 -9.56 12.59
CA VAL A 3 19.72 -8.78 13.52
C VAL A 3 20.41 -8.79 14.88
N TYR A 4 20.51 -7.61 15.52
CA TYR A 4 21.14 -7.46 16.83
C TYR A 4 20.17 -6.82 17.83
N GLU A 5 20.19 -7.31 19.05
CA GLU A 5 19.55 -6.68 20.20
C GLU A 5 20.54 -5.71 20.86
N LEU A 6 20.09 -4.48 21.17
CA LEU A 6 20.85 -3.50 21.94
C LEU A 6 20.32 -3.47 23.38
N VAL A 7 21.09 -4.03 24.31
CA VAL A 7 20.76 -4.04 25.74
C VAL A 7 21.93 -3.47 26.52
N GLU A 8 21.70 -2.42 27.31
CA GLU A 8 22.72 -1.80 28.18
C GLU A 8 24.03 -1.43 27.45
N GLY A 9 23.93 -0.97 26.20
CA GLY A 9 25.11 -0.61 25.38
C GLY A 9 25.89 -1.81 24.82
N LYS A 10 25.37 -3.04 24.95
CA LYS A 10 25.92 -4.25 24.33
C LYS A 10 25.07 -4.68 23.14
N LEU A 11 25.73 -5.19 22.10
CA LEU A 11 25.08 -5.78 20.92
C LEU A 11 25.11 -7.31 21.05
N THR A 12 23.94 -7.92 21.08
CA THR A 12 23.79 -9.38 21.11
C THR A 12 23.17 -9.83 19.80
N ALA A 13 23.82 -10.74 19.07
CA ALA A 13 23.28 -11.25 17.82
C ALA A 13 22.04 -12.12 18.07
N ALA A 14 20.98 -11.88 17.29
CA ALA A 14 19.86 -12.79 17.22
C ALA A 14 20.28 -14.07 16.49
N ASN A 15 19.90 -15.23 17.02
CA ASN A 15 20.16 -16.51 16.40
C ASN A 15 19.15 -16.77 15.28
N GLN A 16 19.61 -17.08 14.07
CA GLN A 16 18.70 -17.51 13.01
C GLN A 16 17.99 -18.81 13.41
N THR A 17 16.70 -18.88 13.11
CA THR A 17 15.89 -20.10 13.26
C THR A 17 15.11 -20.33 11.96
N PHE A 18 14.24 -21.33 11.95
CA PHE A 18 13.39 -21.67 10.81
C PHE A 18 11.94 -21.79 11.28
N PHE A 19 10.97 -21.45 10.42
CA PHE A 19 9.55 -21.59 10.75
C PHE A 19 9.19 -23.00 11.26
N GLN A 20 9.80 -24.03 10.67
CA GLN A 20 9.59 -25.42 11.07
C GLN A 20 10.09 -25.70 12.51
N ALA A 21 11.23 -25.15 12.89
CA ALA A 21 11.80 -25.30 14.23
C ALA A 21 10.95 -24.57 15.29
N GLU A 22 10.27 -23.49 14.89
CA GLU A 22 9.35 -22.72 15.74
C GLU A 22 7.91 -23.26 15.72
N GLY A 23 7.64 -24.35 15.00
CA GLY A 23 6.30 -24.92 14.88
C GLY A 23 5.31 -24.07 14.09
N LEU A 24 5.78 -23.04 13.38
CA LEU A 24 4.95 -22.13 12.59
C LEU A 24 4.59 -22.76 11.23
N LYS A 25 3.30 -22.81 10.94
CA LYS A 25 2.76 -23.37 9.70
C LYS A 25 2.45 -22.26 8.70
N GLU A 26 2.65 -22.58 7.42
CA GLU A 26 2.48 -21.64 6.29
C GLU A 26 1.10 -20.97 6.30
N ARG A 27 0.02 -21.76 6.21
CA ARG A 27 -1.35 -21.22 6.18
C ARG A 27 -1.87 -20.75 7.53
N GLN A 28 -1.73 -21.58 8.57
CA GLN A 28 -2.36 -21.35 9.87
C GLN A 28 -1.75 -20.18 10.63
N ASP A 29 -0.46 -19.90 10.41
CA ASP A 29 0.28 -18.90 11.15
C ASP A 29 0.82 -17.80 10.24
N ILE A 30 1.71 -18.13 9.29
CA ILE A 30 2.45 -17.11 8.51
C ILE A 30 1.51 -16.29 7.63
N GLN A 31 0.70 -16.96 6.80
CA GLN A 31 -0.27 -16.32 5.92
C GLN A 31 -1.31 -15.54 6.72
N ARG A 32 -1.84 -16.10 7.82
CA ARG A 32 -2.79 -15.40 8.69
C ARG A 32 -2.21 -14.09 9.23
N MET A 33 -0.98 -14.13 9.75
CA MET A 33 -0.31 -12.94 10.30
C MET A 33 -0.03 -11.89 9.22
N LEU A 34 0.49 -12.30 8.06
CA LEU A 34 0.77 -11.38 6.95
C LEU A 34 -0.50 -10.79 6.36
N ARG A 35 -1.58 -11.57 6.25
CA ARG A 35 -2.89 -11.07 5.84
C ARG A 35 -3.43 -9.99 6.77
N GLU A 36 -3.30 -10.19 8.08
CA GLU A 36 -3.74 -9.21 9.10
C GLU A 36 -2.87 -7.96 9.12
N GLN A 37 -1.60 -8.07 8.70
CA GLN A 37 -0.62 -7.00 8.69
C GLN A 37 0.05 -6.86 7.32
N ILE A 38 -0.76 -6.76 6.26
CA ILE A 38 -0.27 -6.83 4.87
C ILE A 38 0.73 -5.73 4.52
N GLY A 39 0.70 -4.61 5.26
CA GLY A 39 1.71 -3.55 5.21
C GLY A 39 3.15 -4.04 5.36
N ILE A 40 3.38 -5.18 6.04
CA ILE A 40 4.69 -5.83 6.16
C ILE A 40 5.28 -6.19 4.78
N LEU A 41 4.42 -6.51 3.80
CA LEU A 41 4.84 -6.82 2.42
C LEU A 41 4.78 -5.61 1.48
N GLY A 42 4.03 -4.57 1.85
CA GLY A 42 3.92 -3.32 1.11
C GLY A 42 2.84 -2.41 1.71
N ASP A 43 3.20 -1.16 2.00
CA ASP A 43 2.30 -0.16 2.58
C ASP A 43 1.12 0.22 1.66
N ASP A 44 1.22 -0.11 0.38
CA ASP A 44 0.25 0.20 -0.68
C ASP A 44 -0.70 -0.95 -0.97
N LEU A 45 -0.87 -1.92 -0.07
CA LEU A 45 -1.63 -3.16 -0.29
C LEU A 45 -2.90 -3.26 0.56
N MET A 46 -3.94 -3.83 -0.03
CA MET A 46 -5.18 -4.27 0.64
C MET A 46 -5.47 -5.73 0.27
N VAL A 47 -5.77 -6.58 1.25
CA VAL A 47 -6.18 -7.96 0.98
C VAL A 47 -7.59 -7.98 0.39
N LEU A 48 -7.74 -8.52 -0.82
CA LEU A 48 -9.03 -8.82 -1.44
C LEU A 48 -9.54 -10.17 -0.93
N ALA A 49 -8.73 -11.22 -1.03
CA ALA A 49 -9.10 -12.56 -0.64
C ALA A 49 -7.91 -13.40 -0.17
N GLU A 50 -8.19 -14.43 0.62
CA GLU A 50 -7.24 -15.50 0.97
C GLU A 50 -7.70 -16.82 0.37
N GLU A 51 -6.74 -17.67 -0.04
CA GLU A 51 -7.02 -18.96 -0.70
C GLU A 51 -8.00 -18.81 -1.90
N TYR A 52 -7.84 -17.75 -2.69
CA TYR A 52 -8.75 -17.41 -3.77
C TYR A 52 -8.68 -18.43 -4.90
N GLY A 53 -9.81 -19.06 -5.22
CA GLY A 53 -9.91 -20.18 -6.14
C GLY A 53 -11.21 -20.22 -6.93
N GLY A 54 -11.74 -19.05 -7.34
CA GLY A 54 -13.00 -18.91 -8.09
C GLY A 54 -12.98 -19.43 -9.53
N TRP A 55 -12.15 -20.44 -9.80
CA TRP A 55 -11.87 -20.96 -11.13
C TRP A 55 -12.77 -22.15 -11.45
N VAL A 56 -13.35 -22.16 -12.65
CA VAL A 56 -14.01 -23.36 -13.17
C VAL A 56 -12.96 -24.45 -13.38
N ASP A 57 -13.23 -25.67 -12.90
CA ASP A 57 -12.39 -26.86 -13.08
C ASP A 57 -10.94 -26.81 -12.56
N SER A 58 -10.66 -25.97 -11.56
CA SER A 58 -9.33 -25.91 -10.92
C SER A 58 -9.42 -25.84 -9.39
N TYR A 59 -8.69 -26.73 -8.73
CA TYR A 59 -8.54 -26.74 -7.26
C TYR A 59 -7.45 -25.79 -6.76
N ARG A 60 -6.80 -25.05 -7.66
CA ARG A 60 -5.68 -24.17 -7.32
C ARG A 60 -6.19 -22.91 -6.64
N ARG A 61 -5.36 -22.37 -5.75
CA ARG A 61 -5.71 -21.21 -4.93
C ARG A 61 -4.51 -20.29 -4.84
N ILE A 62 -4.78 -19.00 -4.97
CA ILE A 62 -3.83 -17.93 -4.66
C ILE A 62 -3.76 -17.82 -3.14
N ASP A 63 -2.57 -17.80 -2.55
CA ASP A 63 -2.42 -17.70 -1.09
C ASP A 63 -3.08 -16.42 -0.57
N LEU A 64 -2.65 -15.25 -1.09
CA LEU A 64 -3.34 -13.98 -0.91
C LEU A 64 -3.50 -13.24 -2.25
N LEU A 65 -4.73 -12.85 -2.57
CA LEU A 65 -5.02 -11.91 -3.63
C LEU A 65 -5.21 -10.53 -2.99
N CYS A 66 -4.41 -9.56 -3.42
CA CYS A 66 -4.46 -8.20 -2.93
C CYS A 66 -4.79 -7.22 -4.07
N LEU A 67 -5.12 -6.00 -3.67
CA LEU A 67 -5.26 -4.82 -4.51
C LEU A 67 -4.17 -3.84 -4.07
N ASP A 68 -3.53 -3.16 -5.01
CA ASP A 68 -2.64 -2.04 -4.69
C ASP A 68 -3.34 -0.69 -4.80
N ALA A 69 -2.70 0.35 -4.26
CA ALA A 69 -3.16 1.74 -4.34
C ALA A 69 -3.38 2.27 -5.78
N ASP A 70 -2.97 1.52 -6.80
CA ASP A 70 -3.11 1.85 -8.21
C ASP A 70 -4.26 1.14 -8.91
N ALA A 71 -5.03 0.39 -8.15
CA ALA A 71 -6.07 -0.51 -8.62
C ALA A 71 -5.55 -1.70 -9.44
N ASN A 72 -4.27 -2.06 -9.30
CA ASN A 72 -3.74 -3.31 -9.86
C ASN A 72 -4.01 -4.47 -8.90
N LEU A 73 -4.24 -5.64 -9.47
CA LEU A 73 -4.28 -6.86 -8.68
C LEU A 73 -2.86 -7.26 -8.31
N VAL A 74 -2.69 -7.82 -7.11
CA VAL A 74 -1.40 -8.27 -6.60
C VAL A 74 -1.54 -9.71 -6.14
N VAL A 75 -0.84 -10.61 -6.82
CA VAL A 75 -0.75 -12.02 -6.45
C VAL A 75 0.40 -12.16 -5.46
N VAL A 76 0.08 -12.53 -4.22
CA VAL A 76 1.07 -12.84 -3.19
C VAL A 76 1.09 -14.33 -2.97
N GLU A 77 2.24 -14.94 -3.24
CA GLU A 77 2.52 -16.34 -2.92
C GLU A 77 3.42 -16.41 -1.70
N LEU A 78 3.24 -17.45 -0.87
CA LEU A 78 3.95 -17.64 0.37
C LEU A 78 4.63 -19.02 0.45
N LYS A 79 5.87 -19.03 0.96
CA LYS A 79 6.58 -20.27 1.29
C LYS A 79 7.28 -20.16 2.64
N ARG A 80 7.07 -21.17 3.50
CA ARG A 80 7.77 -21.26 4.79
C ARG A 80 9.21 -21.78 4.70
N ASP A 81 9.61 -22.35 3.56
CA ASP A 81 10.92 -22.97 3.36
C ASP A 81 11.52 -22.60 1.98
N ASP A 82 11.60 -23.54 1.04
CA ASP A 82 12.18 -23.31 -0.28
C ASP A 82 11.10 -22.85 -1.26
N ALA A 83 11.44 -21.84 -2.05
CA ALA A 83 10.55 -21.21 -3.02
C ALA A 83 10.50 -21.95 -4.37
N ALA A 84 10.84 -23.24 -4.44
CA ALA A 84 10.92 -23.98 -5.70
C ALA A 84 9.62 -23.85 -6.54
N HIS A 85 9.77 -23.34 -7.77
CA HIS A 85 8.70 -23.13 -8.76
C HIS A 85 7.59 -22.13 -8.37
N MET A 86 7.81 -21.35 -7.31
CA MET A 86 6.86 -20.37 -6.80
C MET A 86 6.55 -19.29 -7.84
N GLU A 87 7.55 -18.87 -8.61
CA GLU A 87 7.41 -17.91 -9.72
C GLU A 87 6.47 -18.44 -10.82
N LEU A 88 6.54 -19.73 -11.17
CA LEU A 88 5.65 -20.34 -12.15
C LEU A 88 4.21 -20.44 -11.63
N GLN A 89 4.03 -20.68 -10.34
CA GLN A 89 2.72 -20.65 -9.69
C GLN A 89 2.13 -19.25 -9.73
N ALA A 90 2.87 -18.26 -9.26
CA ALA A 90 2.43 -16.87 -9.23
C ALA A 90 2.09 -16.34 -10.64
N LEU A 91 2.89 -16.67 -11.67
CA LEU A 91 2.62 -16.25 -13.04
C LEU A 91 1.33 -16.85 -13.61
N ARG A 92 1.03 -18.11 -13.30
CA ARG A 92 -0.24 -18.74 -13.71
C ARG A 92 -1.42 -18.01 -13.07
N TYR A 93 -1.32 -17.73 -11.77
CA TYR A 93 -2.38 -17.01 -11.05
C TYR A 93 -2.55 -15.59 -11.55
N ALA A 94 -1.45 -14.88 -11.79
CA ALA A 94 -1.48 -13.54 -12.35
C ALA A 94 -2.23 -13.53 -13.70
N ALA A 95 -1.94 -14.48 -14.58
CA ALA A 95 -2.66 -14.63 -15.84
C ALA A 95 -4.15 -14.96 -15.65
N MET A 96 -4.50 -15.74 -14.62
CA MET A 96 -5.88 -16.12 -14.33
C MET A 96 -6.71 -14.95 -13.78
N VAL A 97 -6.14 -14.06 -12.97
CA VAL A 97 -6.83 -12.86 -12.44
C VAL A 97 -6.72 -11.64 -13.37
N ALA A 98 -5.92 -11.68 -14.44
CA ALA A 98 -5.63 -10.52 -15.29
C ALA A 98 -6.86 -9.89 -15.99
N ARG A 99 -8.00 -10.58 -16.01
CA ARG A 99 -9.26 -10.07 -16.58
C ARG A 99 -10.36 -9.87 -15.55
N MET A 100 -10.03 -9.95 -14.27
CA MET A 100 -10.97 -9.74 -13.18
C MET A 100 -11.46 -8.29 -13.21
N THR A 101 -12.78 -8.13 -13.22
CA THR A 101 -13.48 -6.85 -13.21
C THR A 101 -13.57 -6.26 -11.81
N PHE A 102 -13.90 -4.97 -11.69
CA PHE A 102 -14.08 -4.35 -10.37
C PHE A 102 -15.18 -5.07 -9.58
N ALA A 103 -16.29 -5.43 -10.24
CA ALA A 103 -17.40 -6.15 -9.62
C ALA A 103 -16.96 -7.53 -9.07
N GLU A 104 -16.19 -8.31 -9.84
CA GLU A 104 -15.67 -9.60 -9.36
C GLU A 104 -14.72 -9.43 -8.17
N ALA A 105 -13.94 -8.34 -8.13
CA ALA A 105 -13.08 -8.04 -6.98
C ALA A 105 -13.89 -7.64 -5.73
N VAL A 106 -15.01 -6.94 -5.91
CA VAL A 106 -15.98 -6.69 -4.83
C VAL A 106 -16.55 -8.00 -4.31
N ASP A 107 -16.98 -8.91 -5.19
CA ASP A 107 -17.51 -10.23 -4.81
C ASP A 107 -16.48 -11.06 -4.05
N ALA A 108 -15.24 -11.11 -4.55
CA ALA A 108 -14.15 -11.81 -3.90
C ALA A 108 -13.87 -11.24 -2.49
N HIS A 109 -13.95 -9.92 -2.34
CA HIS A 109 -13.75 -9.25 -1.06
C HIS A 109 -14.94 -9.40 -0.10
N ALA A 110 -16.17 -9.40 -0.60
CA ALA A 110 -17.37 -9.68 0.17
C ALA A 110 -17.31 -11.09 0.78
N ASP A 111 -16.93 -12.09 -0.02
CA ASP A 111 -16.73 -13.46 0.45
C ASP A 111 -15.62 -13.57 1.50
N PHE A 112 -14.50 -12.87 1.29
CA PHE A 112 -13.41 -12.79 2.27
C PHE A 112 -13.87 -12.18 3.59
N ARG A 113 -14.60 -11.06 3.54
CA ARG A 113 -15.17 -10.36 4.69
C ARG A 113 -16.12 -11.27 5.46
N ARG A 114 -17.06 -11.94 4.78
CA ARG A 114 -18.00 -12.89 5.37
C ARG A 114 -17.29 -14.02 6.12
N ARG A 115 -16.28 -14.65 5.49
CA ARG A 115 -15.48 -15.73 6.12
C ARG A 115 -14.70 -15.27 7.35
N ASN A 116 -14.40 -13.97 7.43
CA ASN A 116 -13.66 -13.35 8.52
C ASN A 116 -14.53 -12.61 9.52
N GLY A 117 -15.85 -12.87 9.52
CA GLY A 117 -16.80 -12.31 10.47
C GLY A 117 -16.99 -10.80 10.32
N MET A 118 -16.72 -10.24 9.14
CA MET A 118 -17.01 -8.85 8.78
C MET A 118 -18.31 -8.77 8.01
N ASP A 119 -18.96 -7.61 8.08
CA ASP A 119 -20.06 -7.23 7.19
C ASP A 119 -19.63 -7.34 5.73
N ASP A 120 -20.37 -8.05 4.88
CA ASP A 120 -20.04 -8.22 3.46
C ASP A 120 -20.56 -7.09 2.57
N ASP A 121 -21.66 -6.43 2.95
CA ASP A 121 -22.25 -5.30 2.20
C ASP A 121 -21.28 -4.12 2.07
N GLY A 122 -20.40 -3.89 3.05
CA GLY A 122 -19.37 -2.85 2.98
C GLY A 122 -18.18 -3.13 2.04
N ALA A 123 -18.15 -4.23 1.28
CA ALA A 123 -17.00 -4.62 0.47
C ALA A 123 -16.63 -3.59 -0.61
N GLU A 124 -17.61 -3.15 -1.41
CA GLU A 124 -17.39 -2.11 -2.43
C GLU A 124 -16.90 -0.81 -1.82
N ALA A 125 -17.53 -0.40 -0.72
CA ALA A 125 -17.16 0.81 0.01
C ALA A 125 -15.69 0.77 0.45
N ALA A 126 -15.22 -0.38 0.95
CA ALA A 126 -13.82 -0.57 1.36
C ALA A 126 -12.83 -0.50 0.19
N LEU A 127 -13.15 -1.12 -0.95
CA LEU A 127 -12.30 -1.04 -2.15
C LEU A 127 -12.19 0.41 -2.65
N LEU A 128 -13.33 1.10 -2.77
CA LEU A 128 -13.33 2.51 -3.17
C LEU A 128 -12.61 3.41 -2.15
N ASP A 129 -12.59 3.02 -0.87
CA ASP A 129 -11.81 3.71 0.17
C ASP A 129 -10.32 3.62 -0.05
N PHE A 130 -9.87 2.39 -0.20
CA PHE A 130 -8.48 2.09 -0.38
C PHE A 130 -7.93 2.73 -1.66
N LEU A 131 -8.72 2.71 -2.74
CA LEU A 131 -8.37 3.34 -4.02
C LEU A 131 -8.56 4.87 -4.03
N ARG A 132 -9.11 5.46 -2.96
CA ARG A 132 -9.47 6.88 -2.88
C ARG A 132 -10.43 7.31 -4.00
N TRP A 133 -11.31 6.41 -4.43
CA TRP A 133 -12.32 6.62 -5.47
C TRP A 133 -13.67 7.00 -4.86
N THR A 134 -14.43 7.82 -5.58
CA THR A 134 -15.82 8.16 -5.23
C THR A 134 -16.83 7.19 -5.86
N GLU A 135 -16.49 6.61 -7.00
CA GLU A 135 -17.29 5.65 -7.76
C GLU A 135 -16.37 4.66 -8.47
N PRO A 136 -16.86 3.47 -8.86
CA PRO A 136 -16.08 2.49 -9.61
C PRO A 136 -15.53 3.07 -10.93
N GLN A 137 -14.24 2.81 -11.21
CA GLN A 137 -13.58 3.21 -12.45
C GLN A 137 -13.01 1.98 -13.18
N GLU A 138 -13.86 1.28 -13.93
CA GLU A 138 -13.50 0.01 -14.60
C GLU A 138 -12.28 0.15 -15.52
N GLU A 139 -12.18 1.25 -16.28
CA GLU A 139 -11.05 1.53 -17.18
C GLU A 139 -9.71 1.74 -16.44
N ALA A 140 -9.75 2.05 -15.14
CA ALA A 140 -8.58 2.23 -14.30
C ALA A 140 -8.28 1.00 -13.44
N PHE A 141 -9.22 0.06 -13.33
CA PHE A 141 -9.12 -1.14 -12.51
C PHE A 141 -8.38 -2.27 -13.24
N ALA A 142 -7.63 -3.08 -12.48
CA ALA A 142 -6.91 -4.28 -12.90
C ALA A 142 -6.13 -4.14 -14.22
N GLN A 143 -5.59 -2.95 -14.50
CA GLN A 143 -4.85 -2.69 -15.74
C GLN A 143 -3.57 -3.53 -15.82
N SER A 144 -3.03 -3.95 -14.68
CA SER A 144 -1.90 -4.86 -14.58
C SER A 144 -2.05 -5.79 -13.37
N VAL A 145 -1.20 -6.80 -13.33
CA VAL A 145 -1.08 -7.71 -12.19
C VAL A 145 0.35 -7.72 -11.70
N ARG A 146 0.55 -7.35 -10.44
CA ARG A 146 1.84 -7.42 -9.74
C ARG A 146 1.97 -8.77 -9.05
N VAL A 147 3.20 -9.20 -8.83
CA VAL A 147 3.52 -10.44 -8.12
C VAL A 147 4.43 -10.14 -6.94
N ILE A 148 4.09 -10.67 -5.77
CA ILE A 148 4.97 -10.68 -4.60
C ILE A 148 5.21 -12.14 -4.22
N LEU A 149 6.48 -12.54 -4.21
CA LEU A 149 6.92 -13.81 -3.67
C LEU A 149 7.50 -13.55 -2.27
N ALA A 150 6.92 -14.18 -1.25
CA ALA A 150 7.41 -14.06 0.12
C ALA A 150 7.83 -15.43 0.67
N SER A 151 9.13 -15.62 0.89
CA SER A 151 9.72 -16.93 1.24
C SER A 151 10.86 -16.81 2.25
N ALA A 152 11.15 -17.88 2.98
CA ALA A 152 12.32 -17.95 3.86
C ALA A 152 13.64 -17.89 3.08
N ASP A 153 13.69 -18.53 1.91
CA ASP A 153 14.84 -18.46 1.01
C ASP A 153 14.43 -18.46 -0.47
N PHE A 154 15.34 -17.98 -1.31
CA PHE A 154 15.21 -17.94 -2.76
C PHE A 154 16.43 -18.55 -3.42
N GLY A 155 16.23 -19.70 -4.07
CA GLY A 155 17.27 -20.37 -4.85
C GLY A 155 17.79 -19.53 -6.02
N LYS A 156 18.99 -19.89 -6.52
CA LYS A 156 19.66 -19.19 -7.63
C LYS A 156 18.84 -19.21 -8.93
N GLU A 157 18.20 -20.34 -9.23
CA GLU A 157 17.41 -20.51 -10.47
C GLU A 157 16.17 -19.61 -10.44
N LEU A 158 15.41 -19.63 -9.35
CA LEU A 158 14.26 -18.73 -9.16
C LEU A 158 14.71 -17.27 -9.24
N THR A 159 15.78 -16.90 -8.52
CA THR A 159 16.32 -15.54 -8.54
C THR A 159 16.66 -15.09 -9.96
N THR A 160 17.28 -15.97 -10.76
CA THR A 160 17.61 -15.72 -12.16
C THR A 160 16.35 -15.52 -13.01
N ALA A 161 15.34 -16.37 -12.82
CA ALA A 161 14.06 -16.25 -13.52
C ALA A 161 13.34 -14.93 -13.17
N VAL A 162 13.26 -14.58 -11.89
CA VAL A 162 12.64 -13.34 -11.42
C VAL A 162 13.34 -12.11 -12.01
N LEU A 163 14.68 -12.08 -12.00
CA LEU A 163 15.43 -10.97 -12.61
C LEU A 163 15.13 -10.84 -14.11
N TRP A 164 15.11 -11.97 -14.84
CA TRP A 164 14.75 -11.97 -16.26
C TRP A 164 13.31 -11.49 -16.50
N LEU A 165 12.33 -11.93 -15.68
CA LEU A 165 10.94 -11.49 -15.78
C LEU A 165 10.82 -9.97 -15.58
N ARG A 166 11.57 -9.40 -14.61
CA ARG A 166 11.63 -7.95 -14.41
C ARG A 166 12.24 -7.21 -15.60
N ASP A 167 13.27 -7.78 -16.24
CA ASP A 167 13.84 -7.25 -17.48
C ASP A 167 12.82 -7.26 -18.62
N GLN A 168 11.89 -8.22 -18.63
CA GLN A 168 10.75 -8.26 -19.56
C GLN A 168 9.61 -7.29 -19.21
N GLY A 169 9.71 -6.58 -18.07
CA GLY A 169 8.73 -5.61 -17.61
C GLY A 169 7.64 -6.18 -16.70
N ILE A 170 7.78 -7.42 -16.22
CA ILE A 170 6.85 -8.00 -15.26
C ILE A 170 7.19 -7.47 -13.87
N ASP A 171 6.20 -6.89 -13.18
CA ASP A 171 6.41 -6.41 -11.82
C ASP A 171 6.32 -7.57 -10.82
N ILE A 172 7.48 -8.17 -10.54
CA ILE A 172 7.63 -9.26 -9.59
C ILE A 172 8.64 -8.89 -8.50
N THR A 173 8.25 -9.02 -7.25
CA THR A 173 9.04 -8.65 -6.07
C THR A 173 9.33 -9.89 -5.23
N CYS A 174 10.55 -10.01 -4.70
CA CYS A 174 10.93 -11.06 -3.76
C CYS A 174 11.19 -10.46 -2.37
N ILE A 175 10.47 -10.96 -1.38
CA ILE A 175 10.59 -10.58 0.03
C ILE A 175 11.04 -11.80 0.83
N ARG A 176 12.20 -11.70 1.48
CA ARG A 176 12.72 -12.74 2.37
C ARG A 176 12.10 -12.61 3.75
N LEU A 177 11.65 -13.73 4.30
CA LEU A 177 11.08 -13.87 5.65
C LEU A 177 12.04 -14.68 6.53
N GLY A 178 12.90 -14.03 7.30
CA GLY A 178 13.93 -14.65 8.12
C GLY A 178 13.56 -14.68 9.62
N PRO A 179 13.00 -15.78 10.16
CA PRO A 179 12.75 -15.86 11.59
C PRO A 179 14.08 -15.93 12.37
N CYS A 180 14.16 -15.17 13.45
CA CYS A 180 15.33 -15.17 14.34
C CYS A 180 14.91 -15.03 15.80
N LYS A 181 15.72 -15.58 16.71
CA LYS A 181 15.47 -15.59 18.15
C LYS A 181 16.46 -14.71 18.90
N LEU A 182 15.94 -13.89 19.80
CA LEU A 182 16.75 -13.20 20.80
C LEU A 182 17.27 -14.17 21.85
N SER A 183 18.26 -13.74 22.64
CA SER A 183 18.86 -14.58 23.70
C SER A 183 17.87 -14.99 24.78
N ASP A 184 16.80 -14.23 24.98
CA ASP A 184 15.74 -14.52 25.96
C ASP A 184 14.60 -15.41 25.38
N GLY A 185 14.72 -15.83 24.12
CA GLY A 185 13.76 -16.69 23.45
C GLY A 185 12.65 -15.98 22.68
N ARG A 186 12.58 -14.63 22.73
CA ARG A 186 11.63 -13.88 21.88
C ARG A 186 11.91 -14.13 20.40
N LEU A 187 10.86 -14.43 19.64
CA LEU A 187 10.91 -14.66 18.21
C LEU A 187 10.66 -13.34 17.46
N LEU A 188 11.54 -13.05 16.51
CA LEU A 188 11.45 -11.93 15.58
C LEU A 188 11.36 -12.47 14.15
N LEU A 189 10.83 -11.64 13.24
CA LEU A 189 10.81 -11.92 11.82
C LEU A 189 11.52 -10.78 11.08
N ASP A 190 12.69 -11.08 10.50
CA ASP A 190 13.37 -10.18 9.57
C ASP A 190 12.64 -10.23 8.22
N VAL A 191 12.10 -9.09 7.76
CA VAL A 191 11.38 -8.99 6.49
C VAL A 191 12.16 -8.08 5.57
N GLN A 192 12.73 -8.64 4.51
CA GLN A 192 13.64 -7.92 3.63
C GLN A 192 13.24 -8.09 2.17
N GLN A 193 12.93 -6.99 1.47
CA GLN A 193 12.84 -7.01 0.02
C GLN A 193 14.24 -7.21 -0.58
N ILE A 194 14.45 -8.31 -1.29
CA ILE A 194 15.73 -8.65 -1.92
C ILE A 194 15.74 -8.37 -3.42
N ILE A 195 14.56 -8.37 -4.07
CA ILE A 195 14.42 -8.06 -5.49
C ILE A 195 13.16 -7.19 -5.69
N PRO A 196 13.29 -6.02 -6.34
CA PRO A 196 14.54 -5.30 -6.54
C PRO A 196 15.12 -4.88 -5.17
N LEU A 197 16.43 -4.64 -5.06
CA LEU A 197 16.97 -4.01 -3.85
C LEU A 197 16.33 -2.62 -3.69
N PRO A 198 15.79 -2.25 -2.52
CA PRO A 198 15.10 -0.97 -2.31
C PRO A 198 15.92 0.25 -2.77
N GLU A 199 17.23 0.24 -2.51
CA GLU A 199 18.15 1.30 -2.91
C GLU A 199 18.37 1.33 -4.43
N ALA A 200 18.36 0.17 -5.09
CA ALA A 200 18.53 0.04 -6.53
C ALA A 200 17.26 0.47 -7.31
N ALA A 201 16.08 0.35 -6.73
CA ALA A 201 14.83 0.84 -7.33
C ALA A 201 14.87 2.36 -7.55
N THR A 202 15.55 3.10 -6.68
CA THR A 202 15.70 4.56 -6.75
C THR A 202 16.79 4.99 -7.77
N PHE A 203 17.76 4.13 -8.08
CA PHE A 203 18.86 4.43 -9.02
C PHE A 203 18.56 3.97 -10.46
N GLN A 204 17.85 2.84 -10.61
CA GLN A 204 17.48 2.28 -11.93
C GLN A 204 16.49 3.17 -12.71
N THR A 205 15.77 4.06 -12.02
CA THR A 205 14.90 5.07 -12.64
C THR A 205 15.66 6.07 -13.51
N GLN A 206 16.97 6.33 -13.33
CA GLN A 206 17.67 7.30 -14.20
C GLN A 206 18.22 6.69 -15.50
N ILE A 207 18.58 5.39 -15.51
CA ILE A 207 19.25 4.73 -16.64
C ILE A 207 18.28 3.84 -17.45
N GLY A 208 17.22 3.31 -16.83
CA GLY A 208 16.19 2.50 -17.49
C GLY A 208 15.21 3.28 -18.38
N LEU A 209 15.04 4.58 -18.15
CA LEU A 209 14.12 5.45 -18.91
C LEU A 209 14.43 5.53 -20.40
N LYS A 210 15.71 5.40 -20.79
CA LYS A 210 16.12 5.44 -22.21
C LYS A 210 15.87 4.14 -22.98
N ARG A 211 15.63 3.00 -22.31
CA ARG A 211 15.40 1.70 -22.98
C ARG A 211 13.94 1.22 -22.94
N ARG A 212 13.13 1.71 -22.01
CA ARG A 212 11.73 1.27 -21.81
C ARG A 212 10.68 2.01 -22.66
N ALA A 213 11.09 2.95 -23.51
CA ALA A 213 10.19 3.76 -24.34
C ALA A 213 9.46 3.00 -25.47
N GLU A 214 9.61 1.67 -25.59
CA GLU A 214 9.03 0.88 -26.71
C GLU A 214 7.92 -0.11 -26.31
N ARG A 215 7.42 -0.13 -25.06
CA ARG A 215 6.24 -0.95 -24.69
C ARG A 215 5.20 -0.11 -23.93
N LYS A 216 4.02 0.03 -24.54
CA LYS A 216 3.05 1.12 -24.31
C LYS A 216 2.32 1.09 -22.96
N ASP A 217 2.14 2.30 -22.43
CA ASP A 217 1.20 2.82 -21.41
C ASP A 217 1.43 2.43 -19.93
N GLN A 218 1.79 1.19 -19.58
CA GLN A 218 1.88 0.77 -18.16
C GLN A 218 3.18 1.17 -17.46
N GLY A 219 4.31 0.98 -18.15
CA GLY A 219 5.61 1.43 -17.66
C GLY A 219 5.65 2.95 -17.50
N GLU A 220 4.87 3.68 -18.31
CA GLU A 220 4.76 5.13 -18.24
C GLU A 220 4.03 5.58 -16.96
N ARG A 221 2.86 5.01 -16.62
CA ARG A 221 2.10 5.39 -15.42
C ARG A 221 2.89 5.25 -14.11
N HIS A 222 3.53 4.10 -13.87
CA HIS A 222 4.33 3.89 -12.65
C HIS A 222 5.62 4.72 -12.69
N SER A 223 6.28 4.84 -13.84
CA SER A 223 7.50 5.65 -13.95
C SER A 223 7.22 7.14 -13.73
N LEU A 224 6.16 7.70 -14.33
CA LEU A 224 5.81 9.11 -14.17
C LEU A 224 5.41 9.43 -12.72
N ARG A 225 4.70 8.53 -12.03
CA ARG A 225 4.39 8.73 -10.60
C ARG A 225 5.59 8.61 -9.70
N GLN A 226 6.48 7.64 -9.95
CA GLN A 226 7.74 7.57 -9.21
C GLN A 226 8.56 8.85 -9.40
N LEU A 227 8.62 9.40 -10.61
CA LEU A 227 9.28 10.69 -10.86
C LEU A 227 8.58 11.83 -10.12
N PHE A 228 7.25 11.87 -10.16
CA PHE A 228 6.46 12.86 -9.43
C PHE A 228 6.72 12.79 -7.91
N TRP A 229 6.67 11.60 -7.31
CA TRP A 229 6.93 11.43 -5.89
C TRP A 229 8.38 11.71 -5.52
N THR A 230 9.33 11.32 -6.37
CA THR A 230 10.76 11.64 -6.16
C THR A 230 10.98 13.15 -6.12
N GLY A 231 10.38 13.88 -7.06
CA GLY A 231 10.44 15.35 -7.08
C GLY A 231 9.79 15.96 -5.83
N LEU A 232 8.60 15.48 -5.46
CA LEU A 232 7.89 15.95 -4.27
C LEU A 232 8.69 15.74 -2.99
N LEU A 233 9.22 14.52 -2.78
CA LEU A 233 9.98 14.15 -1.57
C LEU A 233 11.33 14.87 -1.48
N ALA A 234 11.84 15.39 -2.60
CA ALA A 234 13.04 16.23 -2.62
C ALA A 234 12.77 17.70 -2.24
N LEU A 235 11.52 18.15 -2.21
CA LEU A 235 11.18 19.52 -1.82
C LEU A 235 11.39 19.74 -0.32
N PRO A 236 11.93 20.90 0.10
CA PRO A 236 12.13 21.20 1.53
C PRO A 236 10.84 21.12 2.36
N ALA A 237 9.71 21.44 1.75
CA ALA A 237 8.39 21.38 2.37
C ALA A 237 7.91 19.94 2.65
N ALA A 238 8.52 18.90 2.08
CA ALA A 238 8.10 17.51 2.29
C ALA A 238 8.55 16.90 3.63
N THR A 239 8.85 17.72 4.65
CA THR A 239 9.45 17.27 5.92
C THR A 239 8.63 16.18 6.61
N ARG A 240 7.30 16.23 6.54
CA ARG A 240 6.39 15.21 7.12
C ARG A 240 6.47 13.84 6.43
N TYR A 241 7.08 13.77 5.26
CA TYR A 241 7.26 12.56 4.46
C TYR A 241 8.74 12.15 4.37
N ALA A 242 9.63 12.85 5.06
CA ALA A 242 11.06 12.57 5.05
C ALA A 242 11.36 11.14 5.54
N GLY A 243 12.29 10.47 4.87
CA GLY A 243 12.67 9.09 5.18
C GLY A 243 11.71 8.00 4.67
N LYS A 244 10.57 8.37 4.09
CA LYS A 244 9.70 7.40 3.40
C LYS A 244 10.31 6.98 2.08
N ALA A 245 10.15 5.70 1.74
CA ALA A 245 10.45 5.21 0.40
C ALA A 245 9.53 5.91 -0.62
N VAL A 246 10.03 6.09 -1.85
CA VAL A 246 9.23 6.62 -2.95
C VAL A 246 8.07 5.64 -3.21
N PRO A 247 6.80 6.07 -3.07
CA PRO A 247 5.66 5.21 -3.29
C PRO A 247 5.62 4.69 -4.73
N THR A 248 5.24 3.43 -4.87
CA THR A 248 4.81 2.84 -6.15
C THR A 248 3.38 3.22 -6.51
N GLY A 249 2.55 3.45 -5.48
CA GLY A 249 1.13 3.72 -5.57
C GLY A 249 0.72 5.18 -5.81
N GLY A 250 -0.59 5.39 -5.89
CA GLY A 250 -1.22 6.68 -6.13
C GLY A 250 -1.30 7.61 -4.92
N TRP A 251 -0.80 7.20 -3.76
CA TRP A 251 -0.84 8.05 -2.56
C TRP A 251 0.35 7.78 -1.63
N ILE A 252 0.61 8.73 -0.73
CA ILE A 252 1.55 8.62 0.38
C ILE A 252 0.91 9.20 1.64
N ALA A 253 0.94 8.43 2.71
CA ALA A 253 0.39 8.84 4.01
C ALA A 253 1.48 9.34 4.95
N SER A 254 1.14 10.28 5.83
CA SER A 254 1.97 10.70 6.97
C SER A 254 1.12 10.77 8.23
N LYS A 255 1.54 10.08 9.29
CA LYS A 255 0.81 10.10 10.57
C LYS A 255 0.87 11.50 11.18
N THR A 256 -0.22 11.89 11.82
CA THR A 256 -0.22 13.08 12.67
C THR A 256 0.06 12.68 14.13
N GLU A 257 0.24 13.68 14.97
CA GLU A 257 0.29 13.54 16.42
C GLU A 257 -1.06 13.12 17.04
N PHE A 258 -2.15 13.19 16.27
CA PHE A 258 -3.48 12.78 16.69
C PHE A 258 -3.75 11.34 16.27
N GLU A 259 -4.12 10.51 17.25
CA GLU A 259 -4.47 9.11 17.01
C GLU A 259 -5.60 9.01 15.97
N GLY A 260 -5.43 8.10 15.01
CA GLY A 260 -6.42 7.86 13.96
C GLY A 260 -6.52 8.96 12.90
N VAL A 261 -5.62 9.94 12.88
CA VAL A 261 -5.61 11.01 11.86
C VAL A 261 -4.29 10.98 11.07
N GLU A 262 -4.41 10.84 9.76
CA GLU A 262 -3.31 10.86 8.82
C GLU A 262 -3.45 12.02 7.82
N LEU A 263 -2.32 12.61 7.43
CA LEU A 263 -2.23 13.61 6.37
C LEU A 263 -1.70 12.94 5.11
N ASN A 264 -2.60 12.67 4.15
CA ASN A 264 -2.25 11.94 2.94
C ASN A 264 -2.17 12.89 1.74
N LEU A 265 -1.27 12.53 0.83
CA LEU A 265 -1.16 13.11 -0.51
C LEU A 265 -1.57 12.05 -1.52
N VAL A 266 -2.42 12.42 -2.48
CA VAL A 266 -2.95 11.52 -3.50
C VAL A 266 -2.68 12.12 -4.88
N ILE A 267 -2.23 11.31 -5.83
CA ILE A 267 -2.06 11.67 -7.24
C ILE A 267 -2.84 10.70 -8.13
N ARG A 268 -3.75 11.26 -8.94
CA ARG A 268 -4.54 10.56 -9.95
C ARG A 268 -4.08 10.98 -11.34
N LYS A 269 -4.76 10.48 -12.37
CA LYS A 269 -4.37 10.67 -13.78
C LYS A 269 -4.32 12.14 -14.17
N THR A 270 -5.31 12.92 -13.73
CA THR A 270 -5.56 14.30 -14.17
C THR A 270 -5.73 15.28 -13.02
N ASP A 271 -5.53 14.84 -11.79
CA ASP A 271 -5.60 15.70 -10.61
C ASP A 271 -4.72 15.13 -9.48
N CYS A 272 -4.55 15.92 -8.43
CA CYS A 272 -4.00 15.48 -7.17
C CYS A 272 -4.80 16.06 -5.99
N GLN A 273 -4.46 15.63 -4.78
CA GLN A 273 -5.23 15.95 -3.59
C GLN A 273 -4.37 15.89 -2.33
N ALA A 274 -4.69 16.75 -1.38
CA ALA A 274 -4.28 16.60 0.01
C ALA A 274 -5.51 16.30 0.87
N GLU A 275 -5.38 15.39 1.84
CA GLU A 275 -6.49 14.96 2.69
C GLU A 275 -6.06 14.73 4.14
N LEU A 276 -6.95 15.08 5.08
CA LEU A 276 -6.97 14.50 6.41
C LEU A 276 -7.87 13.27 6.35
N TYR A 277 -7.27 12.11 6.61
CA TYR A 277 -7.92 10.83 6.65
C TYR A 277 -8.10 10.39 8.10
N ILE A 278 -9.33 10.09 8.49
CA ILE A 278 -9.71 9.78 9.86
C ILE A 278 -10.12 8.31 9.93
N ASP A 279 -9.26 7.47 10.52
CA ASP A 279 -9.51 6.06 10.76
C ASP A 279 -8.78 5.59 12.03
N CYS A 280 -9.51 5.40 13.12
CA CYS A 280 -9.02 4.85 14.39
C CYS A 280 -8.96 3.31 14.41
N GLY A 281 -9.18 2.64 13.27
CA GLY A 281 -9.15 1.19 13.15
C GLY A 281 -10.50 0.52 13.39
N ARG A 282 -10.50 -0.81 13.24
CA ARG A 282 -11.72 -1.64 13.26
C ARG A 282 -12.47 -1.51 14.59
N GLY A 283 -13.79 -1.29 14.53
CA GLY A 283 -14.64 -1.15 15.73
C GLY A 283 -14.66 0.27 16.31
N ALA A 284 -14.04 1.24 15.63
CA ALA A 284 -14.00 2.64 16.03
C ALA A 284 -14.79 3.55 15.06
N GLU A 285 -15.76 3.01 14.33
CA GLU A 285 -16.59 3.72 13.35
C GLU A 285 -17.30 4.93 14.00
N ASP A 286 -17.92 4.73 15.17
CA ASP A 286 -18.58 5.81 15.91
C ASP A 286 -17.60 6.90 16.36
N ARG A 287 -16.37 6.52 16.74
CA ARG A 287 -15.31 7.47 17.13
C ARG A 287 -14.83 8.27 15.91
N ASN A 288 -14.69 7.64 14.75
CA ASN A 288 -14.31 8.31 13.50
C ASN A 288 -15.37 9.34 13.10
N ILE A 289 -16.65 8.95 13.15
CA ILE A 289 -17.78 9.84 12.86
C ILE A 289 -17.83 10.98 13.87
N ALA A 290 -17.71 10.70 15.18
CA ALA A 290 -17.77 11.73 16.21
C ALA A 290 -16.62 12.75 16.07
N LEU A 291 -15.41 12.29 15.75
CA LEU A 291 -14.28 13.16 15.44
C LEU A 291 -14.54 14.00 14.18
N PHE A 292 -15.05 13.39 13.12
CA PHE A 292 -15.40 14.11 11.89
C PHE A 292 -16.48 15.16 12.14
N GLU A 293 -17.53 14.84 12.89
CA GLU A 293 -18.60 15.77 13.27
C GLU A 293 -18.09 16.89 14.17
N HIS A 294 -17.15 16.60 15.09
CA HIS A 294 -16.48 17.62 15.90
C HIS A 294 -15.73 18.63 15.03
N LEU A 295 -15.01 18.17 14.01
CA LEU A 295 -14.39 19.06 13.03
C LEU A 295 -15.45 19.80 12.20
N GLN A 296 -16.52 19.12 11.81
CA GLN A 296 -17.58 19.69 10.98
C GLN A 296 -18.36 20.80 11.68
N LYS A 297 -18.52 20.74 13.02
CA LYS A 297 -19.07 21.85 13.83
C LYS A 297 -18.26 23.14 13.69
N ASN A 298 -16.98 23.03 13.37
CA ASN A 298 -16.04 24.13 13.17
C ASN A 298 -15.69 24.33 11.69
N ARG A 299 -16.52 23.81 10.78
CA ARG A 299 -16.27 23.80 9.32
C ARG A 299 -15.96 25.18 8.77
N ASP A 300 -16.70 26.21 9.17
CA ASP A 300 -16.52 27.55 8.65
C ASP A 300 -15.18 28.15 9.07
N GLN A 301 -14.80 27.97 10.34
CA GLN A 301 -13.51 28.43 10.84
C GLN A 301 -12.35 27.65 10.22
N ILE A 302 -12.51 26.35 10.00
CA ILE A 302 -11.51 25.53 9.31
C ILE A 302 -11.37 25.95 7.84
N ASN A 303 -12.46 26.21 7.12
CA ASN A 303 -12.40 26.73 5.74
C ASN A 303 -11.73 28.11 5.68
N ILE A 304 -12.01 28.99 6.66
CA ILE A 304 -11.36 30.31 6.77
C ILE A 304 -9.86 30.15 7.03
N GLY A 305 -9.47 29.30 8.00
CA GLY A 305 -8.07 29.04 8.32
C GLY A 305 -7.30 28.37 7.18
N PHE A 306 -7.97 27.50 6.40
CA PHE A 306 -7.41 26.87 5.21
C PHE A 306 -7.26 27.88 4.05
N GLY A 307 -8.18 28.85 3.95
CA GLY A 307 -8.20 29.84 2.87
C GLY A 307 -8.83 29.30 1.58
N GLY A 308 -9.83 28.43 1.69
CA GLY A 308 -10.50 27.82 0.53
C GLY A 308 -11.65 26.88 0.92
N LYS A 309 -12.30 26.29 -0.08
CA LYS A 309 -13.37 25.32 0.14
C LYS A 309 -12.78 23.92 0.31
N LEU A 310 -13.09 23.29 1.44
CA LEU A 310 -12.78 21.88 1.69
C LEU A 310 -13.95 20.96 1.29
N LEU A 311 -13.60 19.76 0.86
CA LEU A 311 -14.53 18.65 0.65
C LEU A 311 -14.66 17.88 1.95
N TRP A 312 -15.88 17.79 2.48
CA TRP A 312 -16.20 17.11 3.73
C TRP A 312 -16.93 15.82 3.39
N GLN A 313 -16.29 14.69 3.63
CA GLN A 313 -16.74 13.39 3.15
C GLN A 313 -16.84 12.44 4.35
N PRO A 314 -18.06 12.15 4.85
CA PRO A 314 -18.24 11.12 5.88
C PRO A 314 -17.96 9.72 5.34
N LEU A 315 -17.91 9.57 4.01
CA LEU A 315 -17.69 8.31 3.30
C LEU A 315 -18.74 7.26 3.68
N GLU A 316 -20.00 7.51 3.31
CA GLU A 316 -21.13 6.62 3.62
C GLU A 316 -20.83 5.15 3.27
N GLY A 317 -21.12 4.24 4.20
CA GLY A 317 -20.79 2.81 4.08
C GLY A 317 -19.34 2.45 4.39
N ARG A 318 -18.49 3.43 4.74
CA ARG A 318 -17.08 3.22 5.11
C ARG A 318 -16.85 3.48 6.60
N ARG A 319 -15.77 2.88 7.11
CA ARG A 319 -15.30 3.08 8.49
C ARG A 319 -14.65 4.46 8.68
N ALA A 320 -13.97 4.94 7.65
CA ALA A 320 -13.17 6.16 7.73
C ALA A 320 -14.01 7.39 7.37
N CYS A 321 -13.54 8.56 7.78
CA CYS A 321 -14.02 9.85 7.28
C CYS A 321 -12.87 10.63 6.65
N ARG A 322 -13.20 11.60 5.78
CA ARG A 322 -12.18 12.38 5.06
C ARG A 322 -12.54 13.85 4.92
N ILE A 323 -11.54 14.71 5.12
CA ILE A 323 -11.59 16.13 4.74
C ILE A 323 -10.51 16.34 3.69
N ALA A 324 -10.86 16.81 2.50
CA ALA A 324 -9.95 16.85 1.36
C ALA A 324 -9.97 18.19 0.62
N THR A 325 -8.91 18.45 -0.12
CA THR A 325 -8.83 19.53 -1.10
C THR A 325 -8.20 19.01 -2.38
N LEU A 326 -8.83 19.32 -3.52
CA LEU A 326 -8.32 18.97 -4.84
C LEU A 326 -7.32 20.02 -5.31
N CYS A 327 -6.29 19.56 -5.99
CA CYS A 327 -5.25 20.35 -6.62
C CYS A 327 -5.18 19.99 -8.10
N ASP A 328 -4.91 20.98 -8.94
CA ASP A 328 -4.71 20.75 -10.38
C ASP A 328 -3.41 19.97 -10.60
N GLY A 329 -3.39 19.08 -11.61
CA GLY A 329 -2.19 18.35 -11.97
C GLY A 329 -2.47 16.89 -12.30
N GLY A 330 -1.92 15.97 -11.52
CA GLY A 330 -1.96 14.54 -11.82
C GLY A 330 -0.77 14.05 -12.63
N TRP A 331 -0.57 12.74 -12.64
CA TRP A 331 0.66 12.14 -13.15
C TRP A 331 0.77 12.16 -14.67
N LYS A 332 -0.32 12.41 -15.40
CA LYS A 332 -0.32 12.58 -16.87
C LYS A 332 -0.33 14.04 -17.30
N SER A 333 -0.26 14.99 -16.36
CA SER A 333 -0.12 16.42 -16.69
C SER A 333 1.27 16.74 -17.24
N PRO A 334 1.42 17.82 -18.03
CA PRO A 334 2.72 18.22 -18.58
C PRO A 334 3.78 18.35 -17.49
N GLU A 335 4.98 17.80 -17.73
CA GLU A 335 6.06 17.75 -16.73
C GLU A 335 6.46 19.14 -16.19
N GLN A 336 6.33 20.20 -17.02
CA GLN A 336 6.59 21.58 -16.58
C GLN A 336 5.64 22.06 -15.48
N GLN A 337 4.47 21.42 -15.32
CA GLN A 337 3.48 21.74 -14.30
C GLN A 337 3.70 20.94 -13.01
N TRP A 338 4.51 19.87 -13.02
CA TRP A 338 4.68 19.00 -11.86
C TRP A 338 5.28 19.71 -10.66
N GLY A 339 6.31 20.54 -10.86
CA GLY A 339 6.92 21.28 -9.75
C GLY A 339 5.91 22.18 -9.02
N LYS A 340 5.01 22.82 -9.77
CA LYS A 340 3.91 23.59 -9.20
C LYS A 340 2.90 22.69 -8.49
N ALA A 341 2.45 21.61 -9.11
CA ALA A 341 1.49 20.69 -8.52
C ALA A 341 2.01 20.05 -7.22
N GLN A 342 3.28 19.67 -7.17
CA GLN A 342 3.95 19.13 -5.97
C GLN A 342 3.97 20.16 -4.83
N GLN A 343 4.32 21.41 -5.15
CA GLN A 343 4.34 22.51 -4.19
C GLN A 343 2.92 22.82 -3.69
N ASP A 344 1.95 22.96 -4.58
CA ASP A 344 0.56 23.24 -4.26
C ASP A 344 -0.07 22.13 -3.39
N MET A 345 0.29 20.86 -3.63
CA MET A 345 -0.11 19.73 -2.80
C MET A 345 0.44 19.85 -1.37
N LEU A 346 1.74 20.10 -1.22
CA LEU A 346 2.39 20.24 0.09
C LEU A 346 1.83 21.45 0.86
N ASP A 347 1.68 22.59 0.19
CA ASP A 347 1.13 23.81 0.79
C ASP A 347 -0.34 23.61 1.20
N SER A 348 -1.11 22.89 0.39
CA SER A 348 -2.50 22.55 0.73
C SER A 348 -2.57 21.58 1.90
N ALA A 349 -1.70 20.58 1.96
CA ALA A 349 -1.62 19.65 3.09
C ALA A 349 -1.24 20.37 4.40
N HIS A 350 -0.26 21.26 4.36
CA HIS A 350 0.15 22.05 5.53
C HIS A 350 -0.95 23.00 6.00
N ARG A 351 -1.60 23.73 5.08
CA ARG A 351 -2.72 24.62 5.43
C ARG A 351 -3.89 23.84 5.99
N LEU A 352 -4.21 22.67 5.41
CA LEU A 352 -5.30 21.82 5.88
C LEU A 352 -5.05 21.34 7.32
N LEU A 353 -3.87 20.78 7.58
CA LEU A 353 -3.51 20.35 8.94
C LEU A 353 -3.50 21.54 9.90
N ALA A 354 -2.88 22.66 9.55
CA ALA A 354 -2.81 23.85 10.40
C ALA A 354 -4.20 24.41 10.74
N ALA A 355 -5.14 24.41 9.78
CA ALA A 355 -6.50 24.86 9.99
C ALA A 355 -7.30 23.93 10.91
N ALA A 356 -7.10 22.61 10.80
CA ALA A 356 -7.78 21.62 11.62
C ALA A 356 -7.15 21.42 13.01
N HIS A 357 -5.86 21.69 13.17
CA HIS A 357 -5.06 21.37 14.36
C HIS A 357 -5.66 21.89 15.69
N PRO A 358 -6.14 23.15 15.81
CA PRO A 358 -6.75 23.62 17.06
C PRO A 358 -7.98 22.81 17.48
N TYR A 359 -8.75 22.31 16.50
CA TYR A 359 -9.96 21.54 16.75
C TYR A 359 -9.65 20.09 17.07
N LEU A 360 -8.62 19.51 16.41
CA LEU A 360 -8.07 18.20 16.75
C LEU A 360 -7.50 18.18 18.18
N GLN A 361 -6.84 19.24 18.64
CA GLN A 361 -6.33 19.34 20.02
C GLN A 361 -7.43 19.35 21.08
N THR A 362 -8.61 19.89 20.75
CA THR A 362 -9.75 19.96 21.68
C THR A 362 -10.61 18.69 21.68
N TRP A 363 -10.30 17.72 20.83
CA TRP A 363 -10.98 16.44 20.79
C TRP A 363 -10.50 15.56 21.95
N ASN A 364 -11.41 15.21 22.85
CA ASN A 364 -11.09 14.46 24.07
C ASN A 364 -11.47 12.96 23.99
N GLY A 365 -11.85 12.46 22.81
CA GLY A 365 -12.22 11.05 22.61
C GLY A 365 -13.67 10.76 22.95
#